data_AF-A0A978UZC2-F1
#
_entry.id   AF-A0A978UZC2-F1
#
_cell.length_a   1.000
_cell.length_b   1.000
_cell.length_c   1.000
_cell.angle_alpha   90.00
_cell.angle_beta   90.00
_cell.angle_gamma   90.00
#
_symmetry.space_group_name_H-M   'P 1'
#
loop_
_entity.id
_entity.type
_entity.pdbx_description
1 polymer ?
#
loop_
_entity_poly.entity_id
_entity_poly.type
_entity_poly.pdbx_seq_one_letter_code
_entity_poly.pdbx_strand_id
1 'polypeptide(L)'
;MSLWVNVFQEGRRIHVIERDLTEPDRIVGELLQPGGYLKLIELGLEDCVEKIDAQRIFGYGLFKDGRRTRVSYPLERFHTDVAGRSFHNGRFIQRMREKAASLPNVKLEQGTVTSLLEENGIIKGVQYKTKNGQEHEAYAPLTIVCDGCFSNLRRSLCEPKVEVPSCFVGLILENCQLPFANHGHVVLADPSPILFYPISSTEVRCLVDVPGQKVPSIANGAMANYLKNTVAPQVPAELHDAFLSAIDKGNIRTMPNRSMPANPLPTPGALLMGDAFNMRHPLTGGGMTVALSDIVVLRDLLKPLHDLNDSASLCKYLESFYTLRKPVASTINTLAGALYKVFSASPDEARQEMREACFDYLSLGGIFSTGPVALLSGLNPRPLSLVLHFFAVAVYGVGRLLLPFPSPKRLWIGARLILSASGIIFPIIKAEGVRQMFFPVTIPAFHRAPPLDADTKTM
;
A
#
# COMPACT_ATOMS: atom_id res chain seq x y z
N MET A 1 3.29 0.88 15.35
CA MET A 1 2.81 2.10 16.04
C MET A 1 1.29 2.17 16.08
N SER A 2 0.59 2.14 14.93
CA SER A 2 -0.90 2.10 14.85
C SER A 2 -1.56 0.91 15.54
N LEU A 3 -0.83 -0.21 15.68
CA LEU A 3 -1.28 -1.41 16.37
C LEU A 3 -1.71 -1.18 17.82
N TRP A 4 -1.31 -0.09 18.48
CA TRP A 4 -1.18 -0.12 19.95
C TRP A 4 -2.04 0.91 20.69
N VAL A 5 -2.65 1.87 19.99
CA VAL A 5 -3.32 3.02 20.64
C VAL A 5 -4.73 2.69 21.16
N ASN A 6 -5.45 1.79 20.51
CA ASN A 6 -6.78 1.35 20.97
C ASN A 6 -6.95 -0.17 21.01
N VAL A 7 -6.11 -0.93 20.29
CA VAL A 7 -6.28 -2.38 20.09
C VAL A 7 -6.08 -3.20 21.37
N PHE A 8 -5.35 -2.67 22.34
CA PHE A 8 -4.89 -3.40 23.52
C PHE A 8 -5.24 -2.71 24.85
N GLN A 9 -6.23 -1.82 24.82
CA GLN A 9 -6.67 -1.09 26.02
C GLN A 9 -7.22 -2.03 27.12
N GLU A 10 -7.52 -3.29 26.80
CA GLU A 10 -7.86 -4.31 27.78
C GLU A 10 -6.58 -4.97 28.33
N GLY A 11 -5.94 -4.31 29.30
CA GLY A 11 -5.00 -4.92 30.26
C GLY A 11 -3.64 -5.40 29.75
N ARG A 12 -3.35 -5.36 28.45
CA ARG A 12 -2.09 -5.91 27.91
C ARG A 12 -0.93 -4.93 28.03
N ARG A 13 0.23 -5.43 28.49
CA ARG A 13 1.49 -4.69 28.45
C ARG A 13 2.16 -4.89 27.09
N ILE A 14 2.58 -3.79 26.48
CA ILE A 14 3.19 -3.78 25.15
C ILE A 14 4.59 -3.20 25.24
N HIS A 15 5.54 -3.85 24.59
CA HIS A 15 6.90 -3.33 24.42
C HIS A 15 7.17 -3.17 22.92
N VAL A 16 7.39 -1.92 22.50
CA VAL A 16 7.71 -1.58 21.12
C VAL A 16 9.18 -1.21 21.04
N ILE A 17 9.92 -1.92 20.20
CA ILE A 17 11.34 -1.68 19.94
C ILE A 17 11.47 -1.11 18.52
N GLU A 18 11.94 0.13 18.41
CA GLU A 18 12.13 0.84 17.14
C GLU A 18 13.59 1.29 17.00
N ARG A 19 14.17 1.10 15.81
CA ARG A 19 15.60 1.41 15.59
C ARG A 19 15.90 2.89 15.81
N ASP A 20 14.98 3.75 15.36
CA ASP A 20 15.14 5.19 15.45
C ASP A 20 13.80 5.90 15.72
N LEU A 21 13.70 6.54 16.89
CA LEU A 21 12.52 7.28 17.32
C LEU A 21 12.48 8.73 16.82
N THR A 22 13.52 9.19 16.13
CA THR A 22 13.51 10.51 15.46
C THR A 22 12.56 10.52 14.27
N GLU A 23 12.17 11.72 13.83
CA GLU A 23 11.24 11.89 12.71
C GLU A 23 11.84 11.30 11.43
N PRO A 24 11.18 10.30 10.80
CA PRO A 24 11.72 9.69 9.60
C PRO A 24 11.55 10.62 8.40
N ASP A 25 12.66 11.02 7.78
CA ASP A 25 12.65 11.67 6.48
C ASP A 25 12.62 10.60 5.37
N ARG A 26 11.47 10.41 4.71
CA ARG A 26 11.24 9.40 3.66
C ARG A 26 10.29 9.92 2.58
N ILE A 27 10.37 9.34 1.38
CA ILE A 27 9.46 9.63 0.25
C ILE A 27 8.28 8.63 0.12
N VAL A 28 8.08 7.77 1.12
CA VAL A 28 7.07 6.70 1.11
C VAL A 28 6.01 6.94 2.16
N GLY A 29 4.79 6.47 1.92
CA GLY A 29 3.71 6.54 2.91
C GLY A 29 3.20 7.95 3.18
N GLU A 30 3.15 8.78 2.15
CA GLU A 30 2.71 10.19 2.23
C GLU A 30 1.28 10.41 1.73
N LEU A 31 0.58 9.36 1.27
CA LEU A 31 -0.82 9.41 0.86
C LEU A 31 -1.57 8.23 1.47
N LEU A 32 -2.55 8.54 2.31
CA LEU A 32 -3.50 7.62 2.93
C LEU A 32 -4.82 7.67 2.16
N GLN A 33 -5.22 6.53 1.60
CA GLN A 33 -6.50 6.42 0.89
C GLN A 33 -7.69 6.59 1.85
N PRO A 34 -8.88 7.03 1.35
CA PRO A 34 -10.09 7.17 2.17
C PRO A 34 -10.43 5.94 3.03
N GLY A 35 -10.30 4.72 2.49
CA GLY A 35 -10.54 3.48 3.23
C GLY A 35 -9.51 3.26 4.36
N GLY A 36 -8.27 3.71 4.17
CA GLY A 36 -7.26 3.71 5.23
C GLY A 36 -7.59 4.73 6.32
N TYR A 37 -8.09 5.90 5.92
CA TYR A 37 -8.55 6.92 6.87
C TYR A 37 -9.75 6.46 7.69
N LEU A 38 -10.71 5.73 7.09
CA LEU A 38 -11.80 5.09 7.84
C LEU A 38 -11.28 4.11 8.90
N LYS A 39 -10.23 3.35 8.58
CA LYS A 39 -9.58 2.48 9.57
C LYS A 39 -8.82 3.24 10.64
N LEU A 40 -8.31 4.43 10.32
CA LEU A 40 -7.71 5.32 11.30
C LEU A 40 -8.77 5.80 12.31
N ILE A 41 -9.96 6.20 11.84
CA ILE A 41 -11.12 6.57 12.68
C ILE A 41 -11.59 5.37 13.52
N GLU A 42 -11.75 4.19 12.90
CA GLU A 42 -12.17 2.98 13.61
C GLU A 42 -11.17 2.56 14.71
N LEU A 43 -9.90 2.91 14.52
CA LEU A 43 -8.84 2.70 15.50
C LEU A 43 -8.64 3.89 16.44
N GLY A 44 -9.49 4.93 16.41
CA GLY A 44 -9.40 6.12 17.27
C GLY A 44 -8.05 6.86 17.17
N LEU A 45 -7.55 6.99 15.94
CA LEU A 45 -6.23 7.51 15.57
C LEU A 45 -6.30 8.69 14.60
N GLU A 46 -7.51 9.18 14.30
CA GLU A 46 -7.76 10.25 13.33
C GLU A 46 -7.07 11.57 13.70
N ASP A 47 -6.84 11.82 14.99
CA ASP A 47 -6.11 13.00 15.49
C ASP A 47 -4.62 12.99 15.14
N CYS A 48 -4.09 11.85 14.66
CA CYS A 48 -2.71 11.75 14.22
C CYS A 48 -2.46 12.38 12.83
N VAL A 49 -3.50 12.66 12.06
CA VAL A 49 -3.38 13.46 10.81
C VAL A 49 -3.69 14.94 11.03
N GLU A 50 -4.03 15.35 12.24
CA GLU A 50 -4.21 16.75 12.60
C GLU A 50 -2.89 17.41 13.00
N LYS A 51 -2.83 18.74 12.82
CA LYS A 51 -1.67 19.58 13.22
C LYS A 51 -0.34 19.20 12.55
N ILE A 52 -0.37 18.45 11.46
CA ILE A 52 0.82 18.09 10.65
C ILE A 52 0.81 18.71 9.25
N ASP A 53 -0.13 19.64 9.00
CA ASP A 53 -0.40 20.22 7.68
C ASP A 53 -0.80 19.16 6.64
N ALA A 54 -1.59 18.17 7.07
CA ALA A 54 -2.12 17.15 6.17
C ALA A 54 -3.14 17.76 5.21
N GLN A 55 -3.05 17.38 3.94
CA GLN A 55 -3.91 17.85 2.86
C GLN A 55 -5.04 16.85 2.63
N ARG A 56 -6.26 17.37 2.43
CA ARG A 56 -7.41 16.55 2.04
C ARG A 56 -7.34 16.25 0.54
N ILE A 57 -7.55 14.99 0.18
CA ILE A 57 -7.53 14.50 -1.20
C ILE A 57 -8.88 13.89 -1.57
N PHE A 58 -9.51 14.43 -2.61
CA PHE A 58 -10.85 14.05 -3.06
C PHE A 58 -10.87 13.19 -4.33
N GLY A 59 -9.71 12.90 -4.90
CA GLY A 59 -9.60 12.01 -6.07
C GLY A 59 -8.29 12.19 -6.80
N TYR A 60 -8.31 11.90 -8.11
CA TYR A 60 -7.15 12.01 -8.98
C TYR A 60 -7.44 12.77 -10.28
N GLY A 61 -6.43 13.49 -10.78
CA GLY A 61 -6.31 13.88 -12.18
C GLY A 61 -5.50 12.87 -12.96
N LEU A 62 -5.98 12.48 -14.14
CA LEU A 62 -5.23 11.63 -15.08
C LEU A 62 -4.83 12.45 -16.30
N PHE A 63 -3.59 12.29 -16.75
CA PHE A 63 -3.02 13.00 -17.89
C PHE A 63 -2.46 12.02 -18.90
N LYS A 64 -2.81 12.18 -20.17
CA LYS A 64 -2.29 11.37 -21.27
C LYS A 64 -2.34 12.16 -22.58
N ASP A 65 -1.23 12.30 -23.27
CA ASP A 65 -1.11 12.97 -24.58
C ASP A 65 -1.79 14.35 -24.63
N GLY A 66 -1.54 15.19 -23.62
CA GLY A 66 -2.15 16.51 -23.49
C GLY A 66 -3.64 16.52 -23.08
N ARG A 67 -4.31 15.35 -23.04
CA ARG A 67 -5.66 15.21 -22.48
C ARG A 67 -5.58 15.10 -20.96
N ARG A 68 -6.60 15.62 -20.28
CA ARG A 68 -6.77 15.51 -18.84
C ARG A 68 -8.20 15.16 -18.46
N THR A 69 -8.34 14.30 -17.45
CA THR A 69 -9.64 14.00 -16.82
C THR A 69 -9.50 14.02 -15.31
N ARG A 70 -10.61 14.25 -14.60
CA ARG A 70 -10.68 14.24 -13.14
C ARG A 70 -11.61 13.14 -12.70
N VAL A 71 -11.12 12.27 -11.82
CA VAL A 71 -11.90 11.22 -11.17
C VAL A 71 -11.99 11.52 -9.68
N SER A 72 -13.18 11.37 -9.10
CA SER A 72 -13.43 11.70 -7.70
C SER A 72 -13.70 10.44 -6.88
N TYR A 73 -13.29 10.45 -5.61
CA TYR A 73 -13.64 9.41 -4.67
C TYR A 73 -15.16 9.40 -4.42
N PRO A 74 -15.80 8.23 -4.33
CA PRO A 74 -17.23 8.11 -4.00
C PRO A 74 -17.46 8.32 -2.50
N LEU A 75 -17.56 9.59 -2.09
CA LEU A 75 -17.62 9.99 -0.69
C LEU A 75 -19.03 10.37 -0.22
N GLU A 76 -20.02 10.37 -1.11
CA GLU A 76 -21.37 10.93 -0.86
C GLU A 76 -22.13 10.23 0.28
N ARG A 77 -21.77 8.98 0.57
CA ARG A 77 -22.40 8.16 1.63
C ARG A 77 -21.62 8.17 2.95
N PHE A 78 -20.53 8.91 3.04
CA PHE A 78 -19.67 8.97 4.21
C PHE A 78 -19.79 10.32 4.92
N HIS A 79 -19.33 10.38 6.17
CA HIS A 79 -19.24 11.64 6.90
C HIS A 79 -18.38 12.65 6.11
N THR A 80 -18.71 13.94 6.18
CA THR A 80 -18.09 15.00 5.37
C THR A 80 -16.58 15.14 5.56
N ASP A 81 -16.06 14.63 6.68
CA ASP A 81 -14.63 14.64 6.99
C ASP A 81 -13.85 13.51 6.25
N VAL A 82 -14.53 12.43 5.84
CA VAL A 82 -13.92 11.30 5.15
C VAL A 82 -13.40 11.74 3.78
N ALA A 83 -12.09 11.68 3.60
CA ALA A 83 -11.41 11.87 2.33
C ALA A 83 -10.00 11.25 2.43
N GLY A 84 -9.27 11.19 1.32
CA GLY A 84 -7.85 10.85 1.38
C GLY A 84 -7.09 11.91 2.20
N ARG A 85 -5.94 11.52 2.74
CA ARG A 85 -5.04 12.43 3.45
C ARG A 85 -3.65 12.28 2.90
N SER A 86 -3.00 13.36 2.52
CA SER A 86 -1.58 13.35 2.19
C SER A 86 -0.80 14.27 3.11
N PHE A 87 0.44 13.92 3.41
CA PHE A 87 1.23 14.56 4.46
C PHE A 87 2.70 14.16 4.33
N HIS A 88 3.59 14.89 4.98
CA HIS A 88 4.93 14.40 5.29
C HIS A 88 4.83 13.15 6.18
N ASN A 89 5.39 12.02 5.71
CA ASN A 89 5.33 10.75 6.43
C ASN A 89 5.92 10.84 7.84
N GLY A 90 7.03 11.57 7.98
CA GLY A 90 7.72 11.81 9.25
C GLY A 90 6.78 12.30 10.34
N ARG A 91 6.11 13.42 10.08
CA ARG A 91 5.14 14.05 10.98
C ARG A 91 4.03 13.09 11.39
N PHE A 92 3.44 12.37 10.44
CA PHE A 92 2.41 11.36 10.75
C PHE A 92 2.94 10.27 11.68
N ILE A 93 4.12 9.71 11.39
CA ILE A 93 4.73 8.67 12.23
C ILE A 93 5.04 9.20 13.64
N GLN A 94 5.47 10.45 13.79
CA GLN A 94 5.70 11.06 15.10
C GLN A 94 4.42 11.22 15.90
N ARG A 95 3.33 11.72 15.30
CA ARG A 95 2.02 11.78 15.98
C ARG A 95 1.56 10.42 16.47
N MET A 96 1.76 9.38 15.65
CA MET A 96 1.43 7.99 16.04
C MET A 96 2.29 7.48 17.20
N ARG A 97 3.58 7.86 17.27
CA ARG A 97 4.49 7.50 18.35
C ARG A 97 4.16 8.24 19.64
N GLU A 98 3.91 9.54 19.58
CA GLU A 98 3.47 10.36 20.70
C GLU A 98 2.19 9.77 21.33
N LYS A 99 1.20 9.45 20.48
CA LYS A 99 -0.05 8.84 20.91
C LYS A 99 0.18 7.48 21.58
N ALA A 100 1.02 6.62 21.00
CA ALA A 100 1.35 5.33 21.60
C ALA A 100 2.09 5.47 22.94
N ALA A 101 3.05 6.40 23.04
CA ALA A 101 3.83 6.66 24.25
C ALA A 101 3.00 7.30 25.38
N SER A 102 1.87 7.94 25.06
CA SER A 102 0.95 8.49 26.06
C SER A 102 0.18 7.41 26.85
N LEU A 103 0.18 6.16 26.37
CA LEU A 103 -0.53 5.07 27.03
C LEU A 103 0.30 4.43 28.14
N PRO A 104 -0.27 4.20 29.34
CA PRO A 104 0.47 3.70 30.50
C PRO A 104 0.96 2.25 30.35
N ASN A 105 0.34 1.47 29.47
CA ASN A 105 0.67 0.07 29.22
C ASN A 105 1.61 -0.14 28.01
N VAL A 106 2.10 0.94 27.39
CA VAL A 106 3.02 0.88 26.25
C VAL A 106 4.40 1.37 26.66
N LYS A 107 5.41 0.50 26.57
CA LYS A 107 6.83 0.86 26.65
C LYS A 107 7.38 1.04 25.25
N LEU A 108 7.74 2.27 24.89
CA LEU A 108 8.45 2.56 23.64
C LEU A 108 9.95 2.65 23.92
N GLU A 109 10.74 1.84 23.21
CA GLU A 109 12.18 1.74 23.42
C GLU A 109 12.93 1.85 22.09
N GLN A 110 14.04 2.60 22.12
CA GLN A 110 14.91 2.72 20.95
C GLN A 110 15.95 1.60 20.93
N GLY A 111 15.87 0.73 19.93
CA GLY A 111 16.77 -0.40 19.75
C GLY A 111 16.59 -1.09 18.40
N THR A 112 17.61 -1.80 17.95
CA THR A 112 17.56 -2.58 16.69
C THR A 112 17.43 -4.06 17.00
N VAL A 113 16.27 -4.65 16.67
CA VAL A 113 16.08 -6.10 16.79
C VAL A 113 17.00 -6.83 15.81
N THR A 114 17.76 -7.79 16.30
CA THR A 114 18.75 -8.56 15.53
C THR A 114 18.27 -9.96 15.19
N SER A 115 17.52 -10.61 16.09
CA SER A 115 17.02 -11.97 15.92
C SER A 115 15.77 -12.24 16.75
N LEU A 116 15.03 -13.30 16.38
CA LEU A 116 13.97 -13.87 17.20
C LEU A 116 14.58 -14.88 18.17
N LEU A 117 14.10 -14.90 19.41
CA LEU A 117 14.47 -15.90 20.40
C LEU A 117 13.54 -17.11 20.23
N GLU A 118 14.09 -18.24 19.83
CA GLU A 118 13.35 -19.46 19.53
C GLU A 118 13.75 -20.60 20.47
N GLU A 119 12.75 -21.25 21.07
CA GLU A 119 12.92 -22.43 21.91
C GLU A 119 11.93 -23.52 21.46
N ASN A 120 12.45 -24.69 21.06
CA ASN A 120 11.64 -25.83 20.62
C ASN A 120 10.61 -25.48 19.50
N GLY A 121 10.98 -24.63 18.54
CA GLY A 121 10.09 -24.21 17.45
C GLY A 121 9.08 -23.11 17.84
N ILE A 122 9.19 -22.54 19.04
CA ILE A 122 8.30 -21.49 19.55
C ILE A 122 9.11 -20.21 19.74
N ILE A 123 8.64 -19.10 19.18
CA ILE A 123 9.22 -17.78 19.42
C ILE A 123 8.81 -17.30 20.81
N LYS A 124 9.80 -17.00 21.65
CA LYS A 124 9.64 -16.53 23.03
C LYS A 124 9.91 -15.04 23.21
N GLY A 125 10.42 -14.38 22.17
CA GLY A 125 10.79 -12.97 22.24
C GLY A 125 11.78 -12.55 21.17
N VAL A 126 12.54 -11.51 21.48
CA VAL A 126 13.52 -10.91 20.57
C VAL A 126 14.82 -10.57 21.27
N GLN A 127 15.92 -10.66 20.53
CA GLN A 127 17.19 -10.05 20.88
C GLN A 127 17.33 -8.72 20.15
N TYR A 128 17.79 -7.68 20.84
CA TYR A 128 17.99 -6.35 20.26
C TYR A 128 19.21 -5.63 20.82
N LYS A 129 19.71 -4.66 20.06
CA LYS A 129 20.84 -3.80 20.44
C LYS A 129 20.35 -2.39 20.73
N THR A 130 20.75 -1.82 21.87
CA THR A 130 20.55 -0.39 22.14
C THR A 130 21.51 0.46 21.29
N LYS A 131 21.31 1.78 21.29
CA LYS A 131 22.19 2.71 20.57
C LYS A 131 23.67 2.62 20.99
N ASN A 132 23.92 2.16 22.23
CA ASN A 132 25.28 1.99 22.78
C ASN A 132 25.91 0.64 22.41
N GLY A 133 25.21 -0.18 21.60
CA GLY A 133 25.69 -1.50 21.17
C GLY A 133 25.49 -2.62 22.20
N GLN A 134 24.88 -2.32 23.35
CA GLN A 134 24.56 -3.34 24.35
C GLN A 134 23.45 -4.25 23.85
N GLU A 135 23.66 -5.57 23.99
CA GLU A 135 22.69 -6.60 23.65
C GLU A 135 21.72 -6.82 24.82
N HIS A 136 20.44 -6.87 24.50
CA HIS A 136 19.36 -7.11 25.43
C HIS A 136 18.37 -8.11 24.83
N GLU A 137 17.60 -8.74 25.71
CA GLU A 137 16.54 -9.66 25.36
C GLU A 137 15.22 -9.14 25.91
N ALA A 138 14.14 -9.33 25.16
CA ALA A 138 12.78 -9.04 25.57
C ALA A 138 11.91 -10.25 25.29
N TYR A 139 11.23 -10.75 26.32
CA TYR A 139 10.39 -11.95 26.26
C TYR A 139 8.91 -11.57 26.26
N ALA A 140 8.14 -12.24 25.42
CA ALA A 140 6.70 -12.06 25.31
C ALA A 140 6.02 -13.34 24.77
N PRO A 141 4.77 -13.63 25.18
CA PRO A 141 4.02 -14.76 24.64
C PRO A 141 3.67 -14.63 23.14
N LEU A 142 3.65 -13.40 22.63
CA LEU A 142 3.41 -13.09 21.22
C LEU A 142 4.34 -11.95 20.75
N THR A 143 5.12 -12.22 19.71
CA THR A 143 5.99 -11.25 19.05
C THR A 143 5.40 -10.86 17.69
N ILE A 144 5.10 -9.56 17.48
CA ILE A 144 4.58 -9.06 16.20
C ILE A 144 5.68 -8.32 15.44
N VAL A 145 6.12 -8.88 14.32
CA VAL A 145 7.18 -8.32 13.48
C VAL A 145 6.58 -7.37 12.44
N CYS A 146 7.03 -6.10 12.47
CA CYS A 146 6.53 -5.00 11.64
C CYS A 146 7.65 -4.08 11.11
N ASP A 147 8.84 -4.63 10.86
CA ASP A 147 10.09 -3.93 10.47
C ASP A 147 10.15 -3.49 8.99
N GLY A 148 9.00 -3.53 8.30
CA GLY A 148 8.79 -2.90 7.00
C GLY A 148 9.45 -3.59 5.81
N CYS A 149 9.52 -2.87 4.69
CA CYS A 149 9.87 -3.45 3.39
C CYS A 149 11.32 -3.99 3.31
N PHE A 150 12.20 -3.69 4.27
CA PHE A 150 13.58 -4.19 4.37
C PHE A 150 13.77 -5.24 5.48
N SER A 151 12.67 -5.79 6.02
CA SER A 151 12.69 -6.79 7.09
C SER A 151 13.78 -7.85 6.94
N ASN A 152 14.61 -7.98 7.97
CA ASN A 152 15.63 -9.02 8.15
C ASN A 152 15.05 -10.28 8.80
N LEU A 153 13.92 -10.16 9.50
CA LEU A 153 13.30 -11.26 10.25
C LEU A 153 12.29 -12.07 9.44
N ARG A 154 11.84 -11.56 8.27
CA ARG A 154 10.75 -12.19 7.50
C ARG A 154 10.98 -13.65 7.13
N ARG A 155 12.23 -14.07 6.88
CA ARG A 155 12.55 -15.42 6.40
C ARG A 155 12.20 -16.51 7.41
N SER A 156 12.11 -16.16 8.69
CA SER A 156 11.71 -17.08 9.76
C SER A 156 10.20 -17.25 9.88
N LEU A 157 9.40 -16.36 9.27
CA LEU A 157 7.94 -16.29 9.45
C LEU A 157 7.14 -16.34 8.14
N CYS A 158 7.81 -16.33 6.99
CA CYS A 158 7.19 -16.45 5.67
C CYS A 158 8.18 -17.02 4.66
N GLU A 159 7.68 -17.46 3.51
CA GLU A 159 8.50 -17.77 2.33
C GLU A 159 8.50 -16.55 1.38
N PRO A 160 9.48 -15.63 1.47
CA PRO A 160 9.43 -14.37 0.75
C PRO A 160 9.78 -14.55 -0.73
N LYS A 161 8.93 -14.01 -1.61
CA LYS A 161 9.24 -13.82 -3.04
C LYS A 161 9.21 -12.33 -3.37
N VAL A 162 10.35 -11.66 -3.13
CA VAL A 162 10.48 -10.21 -3.35
C VAL A 162 10.89 -9.94 -4.80
N GLU A 163 10.08 -9.15 -5.49
CA GLU A 163 10.37 -8.62 -6.82
C GLU A 163 10.54 -7.10 -6.75
N VAL A 164 11.44 -6.55 -7.57
CA VAL A 164 11.69 -5.10 -7.70
C VAL A 164 11.39 -4.68 -9.14
N PRO A 165 10.12 -4.43 -9.50
CA PRO A 165 9.73 -4.05 -10.87
C PRO A 165 10.28 -2.70 -11.33
N SER A 166 10.48 -1.75 -10.41
CA SER A 166 10.89 -0.38 -10.72
C SER A 166 11.45 0.32 -9.48
N CYS A 167 11.80 1.59 -9.65
CA CYS A 167 12.24 2.49 -8.58
C CYS A 167 11.54 3.84 -8.72
N PHE A 168 11.05 4.40 -7.61
CA PHE A 168 10.58 5.77 -7.60
C PHE A 168 11.72 6.74 -7.34
N VAL A 169 11.73 7.82 -8.12
CA VAL A 169 12.58 9.00 -7.93
C VAL A 169 11.71 10.12 -7.40
N GLY A 170 11.97 10.55 -6.16
CA GLY A 170 11.19 11.55 -5.44
C GLY A 170 11.81 12.93 -5.46
N LEU A 171 10.97 13.94 -5.70
CA LEU A 171 11.27 15.37 -5.62
C LEU A 171 10.22 16.07 -4.74
N ILE A 172 10.56 17.24 -4.21
CA ILE A 172 9.59 18.16 -3.59
C ILE A 172 9.53 19.41 -4.48
N LEU A 173 8.34 19.69 -4.99
CA LEU A 173 8.03 20.90 -5.75
C LEU A 173 7.44 21.93 -4.78
N GLU A 174 7.87 23.17 -4.94
CA GLU A 174 7.40 24.33 -4.19
C GLU A 174 6.91 25.39 -5.18
N ASN A 175 6.13 26.36 -4.70
CA ASN A 175 5.69 27.51 -5.49
C ASN A 175 4.93 27.14 -6.78
N CYS A 176 4.20 26.02 -6.77
CA CYS A 176 3.35 25.59 -7.88
C CYS A 176 1.92 25.34 -7.44
N GLN A 177 0.99 25.42 -8.39
CA GLN A 177 -0.40 25.02 -8.20
C GLN A 177 -0.68 23.73 -8.96
N LEU A 178 -1.31 22.78 -8.29
CA LEU A 178 -1.73 21.54 -8.94
C LEU A 178 -2.86 21.82 -9.95
N PRO A 179 -2.88 21.17 -11.13
CA PRO A 179 -3.93 21.38 -12.14
C PRO A 179 -5.37 21.13 -11.63
N PHE A 180 -5.50 20.31 -10.57
CA PHE A 180 -6.75 20.05 -9.88
C PHE A 180 -6.48 20.15 -8.38
N ALA A 181 -7.05 21.16 -7.72
CA ALA A 181 -6.90 21.34 -6.28
C ALA A 181 -7.40 20.11 -5.51
N ASN A 182 -6.71 19.74 -4.42
CA ASN A 182 -7.07 18.62 -3.55
C ASN A 182 -7.23 17.26 -4.27
N HIS A 183 -6.46 17.03 -5.35
CA HIS A 183 -6.39 15.75 -6.04
C HIS A 183 -4.93 15.31 -6.12
N GLY A 184 -4.69 14.00 -6.16
CA GLY A 184 -3.42 13.49 -6.70
C GLY A 184 -3.44 13.55 -8.23
N HIS A 185 -2.29 13.41 -8.88
CA HIS A 185 -2.19 13.49 -10.34
C HIS A 185 -1.35 12.32 -10.82
N VAL A 186 -1.84 11.63 -11.83
CA VAL A 186 -1.13 10.52 -12.50
C VAL A 186 -0.94 10.92 -13.95
N VAL A 187 0.31 11.11 -14.34
CA VAL A 187 0.68 11.31 -15.73
C VAL A 187 1.05 9.95 -16.31
N LEU A 188 0.31 9.50 -17.33
CA LEU A 188 0.62 8.31 -18.09
C LEU A 188 1.74 8.67 -19.08
N ALA A 189 2.93 8.91 -18.55
CA ALA A 189 4.15 9.24 -19.28
C ALA A 189 4.90 7.97 -19.75
N ASP A 190 5.82 8.16 -20.68
CA ASP A 190 6.66 7.12 -21.24
C ASP A 190 8.10 7.20 -20.69
N PRO A 191 8.71 6.06 -20.29
CA PRO A 191 8.17 4.70 -20.35
C PRO A 191 7.23 4.35 -19.18
N SER A 192 7.13 5.20 -18.17
CA SER A 192 6.51 4.88 -16.88
C SER A 192 5.78 6.10 -16.29
N PRO A 193 4.78 5.88 -15.42
CA PRO A 193 3.94 6.95 -14.89
C PRO A 193 4.68 7.90 -13.94
N ILE A 194 4.17 9.14 -13.85
CA ILE A 194 4.63 10.17 -12.90
C ILE A 194 3.47 10.52 -11.97
N LEU A 195 3.74 10.62 -10.68
CA LEU A 195 2.76 10.98 -9.66
C LEU A 195 3.04 12.37 -9.10
N PHE A 196 1.98 13.14 -8.86
CA PHE A 196 2.03 14.35 -8.05
C PHE A 196 0.93 14.33 -6.99
N TYR A 197 1.21 14.87 -5.80
CA TYR A 197 0.19 15.09 -4.78
C TYR A 197 0.70 16.08 -3.74
N PRO A 198 -0.16 16.92 -3.14
CA PRO A 198 0.27 17.89 -2.15
C PRO A 198 0.57 17.18 -0.83
N ILE A 199 1.67 17.48 -0.16
CA ILE A 199 2.06 16.87 1.14
C ILE A 199 2.08 17.88 2.28
N SER A 200 1.94 19.17 1.95
CA SER A 200 1.73 20.27 2.86
C SER A 200 1.00 21.39 2.12
N SER A 201 0.72 22.50 2.80
CA SER A 201 0.16 23.71 2.21
C SER A 201 1.09 24.39 1.20
N THR A 202 2.39 24.07 1.21
CA THR A 202 3.41 24.70 0.37
C THR A 202 4.17 23.73 -0.53
N GLU A 203 4.04 22.42 -0.32
CA GLU A 203 4.86 21.40 -0.98
C GLU A 203 4.02 20.35 -1.71
N VAL A 204 4.47 20.01 -2.92
CA VAL A 204 3.93 18.93 -3.75
C VAL A 204 5.00 17.86 -3.92
N ARG A 205 4.68 16.62 -3.53
CA ARG A 205 5.51 15.46 -3.85
C ARG A 205 5.39 15.16 -5.33
N CYS A 206 6.53 14.96 -6.00
CA CYS A 206 6.60 14.31 -7.30
C CYS A 206 7.30 12.95 -7.14
N LEU A 207 6.73 11.89 -7.74
CA LEU A 207 7.36 10.57 -7.85
C LEU A 207 7.40 10.16 -9.32
N VAL A 208 8.60 10.04 -9.87
CA VAL A 208 8.83 9.51 -11.23
C VAL A 208 9.14 8.02 -11.11
N ASP A 209 8.36 7.17 -11.78
CA ASP A 209 8.69 5.75 -11.87
C ASP A 209 9.75 5.52 -12.96
N VAL A 210 10.84 4.85 -12.57
CA VAL A 210 11.89 4.40 -13.48
C VAL A 210 11.85 2.88 -13.52
N PRO A 211 11.55 2.26 -14.69
CA PRO A 211 11.38 0.82 -14.77
C PRO A 211 12.70 0.08 -14.57
N GLY A 212 12.62 -1.10 -13.95
CA GLY A 212 13.78 -1.94 -13.66
C GLY A 212 14.51 -1.57 -12.36
N GLN A 213 15.60 -2.29 -12.09
CA GLN A 213 16.34 -2.17 -10.83
C GLN A 213 17.43 -1.10 -10.85
N LYS A 214 17.88 -0.70 -12.04
CA LYS A 214 18.96 0.28 -12.20
C LYS A 214 18.35 1.62 -12.55
N VAL A 215 18.64 2.62 -11.73
CA VAL A 215 18.30 4.01 -11.99
C VAL A 215 19.54 4.79 -12.42
N PRO A 216 19.39 5.88 -13.19
CA PRO A 216 20.49 6.81 -13.44
C PRO A 216 21.18 7.26 -12.14
N SER A 217 22.49 7.44 -12.18
CA SER A 217 23.23 7.87 -10.98
C SER A 217 22.93 9.33 -10.63
N ILE A 218 22.68 9.59 -9.35
CA ILE A 218 22.52 10.95 -8.82
C ILE A 218 23.89 11.63 -8.73
N ALA A 219 24.91 10.91 -8.25
CA ALA A 219 26.22 11.46 -7.93
C ALA A 219 26.96 12.08 -9.13
N ASN A 220 26.70 11.58 -10.35
CA ASN A 220 27.32 12.10 -11.58
C ASN A 220 26.38 12.98 -12.42
N GLY A 221 25.21 13.35 -11.90
CA GLY A 221 24.23 14.18 -12.61
C GLY A 221 23.42 13.47 -13.69
N ALA A 222 23.64 12.18 -13.96
CA ALA A 222 22.88 11.43 -14.96
C ALA A 222 21.37 11.39 -14.64
N MET A 223 21.00 11.34 -13.36
CA MET A 223 19.62 11.45 -12.91
C MET A 223 19.00 12.80 -13.25
N ALA A 224 19.68 13.90 -12.96
CA ALA A 224 19.19 15.24 -13.30
C ALA A 224 19.01 15.39 -14.82
N ASN A 225 19.96 14.90 -15.62
CA ASN A 225 19.87 14.91 -17.07
C ASN A 225 18.68 14.07 -17.59
N TYR A 226 18.45 12.89 -17.02
CA TYR A 226 17.29 12.06 -17.35
C TYR A 226 15.97 12.78 -17.03
N LEU A 227 15.87 13.37 -15.83
CA LEU A 227 14.67 14.09 -15.42
C LEU A 227 14.40 15.31 -16.32
N LYS A 228 15.42 16.10 -16.68
CA LYS A 228 15.26 17.28 -17.55
C LYS A 228 14.93 16.92 -18.99
N ASN A 229 15.63 15.94 -19.57
CA ASN A 229 15.54 15.69 -21.01
C ASN A 229 14.47 14.67 -21.39
N THR A 230 14.13 13.74 -20.49
CA THR A 230 13.17 12.66 -20.78
C THR A 230 11.84 12.86 -20.06
N VAL A 231 11.88 13.34 -18.81
CA VAL A 231 10.68 13.40 -17.96
C VAL A 231 10.00 14.76 -18.06
N ALA A 232 10.74 15.86 -17.94
CA ALA A 232 10.19 17.23 -17.93
C ALA A 232 9.29 17.55 -19.13
N PRO A 233 9.59 17.14 -20.39
CA PRO A 233 8.71 17.41 -21.54
C PRO A 233 7.31 16.78 -21.43
N GLN A 234 7.14 15.80 -20.54
CA GLN A 234 5.87 15.09 -20.32
C GLN A 234 5.14 15.56 -19.05
N VAL A 235 5.74 16.46 -18.27
CA VAL A 235 5.15 17.04 -17.05
C VAL A 235 4.09 18.09 -17.46
N PRO A 236 2.93 18.16 -16.78
CA PRO A 236 1.94 19.22 -17.03
C PRO A 236 2.57 20.61 -16.94
N ALA A 237 2.16 21.51 -17.84
CA ALA A 237 2.74 22.85 -17.98
C ALA A 237 2.72 23.63 -16.64
N GLU A 238 1.66 23.47 -15.85
CA GLU A 238 1.50 24.12 -14.53
C GLU A 238 2.56 23.69 -13.50
N LEU A 239 3.20 22.53 -13.69
CA LEU A 239 4.18 21.95 -12.78
C LEU A 239 5.61 21.96 -13.34
N HIS A 240 5.76 22.32 -14.61
CA HIS A 240 7.03 22.19 -15.35
C HIS A 240 8.17 23.00 -14.72
N ASP A 241 7.95 24.28 -14.44
CA ASP A 241 9.00 25.16 -13.91
C ASP A 241 9.41 24.78 -12.48
N ALA A 242 8.43 24.42 -11.65
CA ALA A 242 8.69 23.92 -10.30
C ALA A 242 9.43 22.57 -10.33
N PHE A 243 9.11 21.70 -11.30
CA PHE A 243 9.81 20.44 -11.50
C PHE A 243 11.29 20.66 -11.87
N LEU A 244 11.57 21.57 -12.82
CA LEU A 244 12.95 21.94 -13.18
C LEU A 244 13.70 22.55 -12.00
N SER A 245 13.07 23.48 -11.28
CA SER A 245 13.65 24.09 -10.08
C SER A 245 13.98 23.06 -8.99
N ALA A 246 13.09 22.08 -8.76
CA ALA A 246 13.32 21.00 -7.80
C ALA A 246 14.51 20.10 -8.20
N ILE A 247 14.73 19.87 -9.49
CA ILE A 247 15.91 19.15 -9.99
C ILE A 247 17.18 19.95 -9.72
N ASP A 248 17.16 21.26 -9.99
CA ASP A 248 18.32 22.14 -9.80
C ASP A 248 18.72 22.30 -8.32
N LYS A 249 17.75 22.21 -7.40
CA LYS A 249 18.01 22.15 -5.95
C LYS A 249 18.76 20.88 -5.53
N GLY A 250 18.69 19.78 -6.29
CA GLY A 250 19.49 18.57 -6.08
C GLY A 250 19.02 17.61 -4.99
N ASN A 251 17.90 17.88 -4.30
CA ASN A 251 17.34 17.01 -3.25
C ASN A 251 16.56 15.80 -3.82
N ILE A 252 17.22 15.02 -4.68
CA ILE A 252 16.65 13.86 -5.36
C ILE A 252 16.80 12.62 -4.49
N ARG A 253 15.72 11.88 -4.26
CA ARG A 253 15.75 10.63 -3.48
C ARG A 253 15.21 9.46 -4.29
N THR A 254 15.69 8.25 -4.01
CA THR A 254 15.24 7.04 -4.72
C THR A 254 14.76 5.97 -3.76
N MET A 255 13.71 5.27 -4.14
CA MET A 255 13.18 4.14 -3.38
C MET A 255 12.79 2.99 -4.31
N PRO A 256 13.33 1.77 -4.14
CA PRO A 256 12.90 0.61 -4.89
C PRO A 256 11.43 0.29 -4.64
N ASN A 257 10.67 0.11 -5.72
CA ASN A 257 9.28 -0.34 -5.66
C ASN A 257 9.29 -1.85 -5.55
N ARG A 258 8.83 -2.38 -4.42
CA ARG A 258 8.81 -3.83 -4.15
C ARG A 258 7.42 -4.41 -4.30
N SER A 259 7.37 -5.65 -4.78
CA SER A 259 6.17 -6.49 -4.76
C SER A 259 6.50 -7.80 -4.06
N MET A 260 5.61 -8.26 -3.19
CA MET A 260 5.77 -9.55 -2.51
C MET A 260 4.40 -10.08 -2.07
N PRO A 261 3.94 -11.21 -2.64
CA PRO A 261 2.72 -11.85 -2.19
C PRO A 261 2.87 -12.34 -0.74
N ALA A 262 1.75 -12.43 -0.03
CA ALA A 262 1.70 -12.99 1.31
C ALA A 262 1.78 -14.53 1.26
N ASN A 263 2.84 -15.11 1.82
CA ASN A 263 3.02 -16.56 1.95
C ASN A 263 3.50 -16.91 3.38
N PRO A 264 2.59 -16.93 4.37
CA PRO A 264 2.94 -17.07 5.79
C PRO A 264 3.42 -18.49 6.13
N LEU A 265 4.34 -18.57 7.07
CA LEU A 265 4.66 -19.80 7.80
C LEU A 265 4.05 -19.66 9.21
N PRO A 266 3.01 -20.43 9.58
CA PRO A 266 2.46 -20.39 10.92
C PRO A 266 3.53 -20.79 11.95
N THR A 267 3.99 -19.83 12.74
CA THR A 267 5.06 -20.01 13.72
C THR A 267 4.53 -19.65 15.12
N PRO A 268 4.45 -20.62 16.05
CA PRO A 268 4.02 -20.35 17.42
C PRO A 268 4.79 -19.21 18.08
N GLY A 269 4.06 -18.30 18.73
CA GLY A 269 4.63 -17.15 19.44
C GLY A 269 5.02 -15.96 18.57
N ALA A 270 4.84 -16.01 17.25
CA ALA A 270 5.14 -14.89 16.36
C ALA A 270 4.13 -14.67 15.22
N LEU A 271 4.03 -13.42 14.76
CA LEU A 271 3.20 -13.02 13.63
C LEU A 271 3.90 -11.91 12.83
N LEU A 272 3.85 -11.97 11.49
CA LEU A 272 4.46 -11.00 10.59
C LEU A 272 3.39 -10.12 9.93
N MET A 273 3.61 -8.79 9.88
CA MET A 273 2.64 -7.83 9.34
C MET A 273 3.27 -6.67 8.54
N GLY A 274 2.41 -5.90 7.89
CA GLY A 274 2.80 -4.73 7.10
C GLY A 274 3.65 -5.12 5.88
N ASP A 275 4.49 -4.21 5.43
CA ASP A 275 5.38 -4.45 4.28
C ASP A 275 6.49 -5.48 4.57
N ALA A 276 6.68 -5.88 5.83
CA ALA A 276 7.51 -7.04 6.16
C ALA A 276 6.87 -8.35 5.66
N PHE A 277 5.54 -8.41 5.67
CA PHE A 277 4.75 -9.58 5.26
C PHE A 277 4.20 -9.53 3.84
N ASN A 278 3.78 -8.37 3.36
CA ASN A 278 3.08 -8.26 2.08
C ASN A 278 3.30 -6.87 1.46
N MET A 279 3.93 -6.85 0.28
CA MET A 279 4.25 -5.64 -0.47
C MET A 279 3.52 -5.61 -1.80
N ARG A 280 3.22 -4.42 -2.28
CA ARG A 280 2.61 -4.15 -3.58
C ARG A 280 3.23 -2.91 -4.19
N HIS A 281 3.10 -2.77 -5.51
CA HIS A 281 3.56 -1.57 -6.20
C HIS A 281 2.93 -0.30 -5.58
N PRO A 282 3.71 0.72 -5.21
CA PRO A 282 3.21 1.89 -4.48
C PRO A 282 2.39 2.87 -5.33
N LEU A 283 2.24 2.63 -6.64
CA LEU A 283 1.45 3.45 -7.58
C LEU A 283 0.06 3.81 -7.05
N THR A 284 -0.59 2.89 -6.35
CA THR A 284 -1.96 3.08 -5.84
C THR A 284 -2.01 3.59 -4.40
N GLY A 285 -0.89 3.84 -3.72
CA GLY A 285 -0.88 4.33 -2.33
C GLY A 285 -1.56 3.42 -1.32
N GLY A 286 -1.69 2.11 -1.60
CA GLY A 286 -2.52 1.19 -0.80
C GLY A 286 -1.86 0.57 0.44
N GLY A 287 -0.54 0.73 0.63
CA GLY A 287 0.22 0.02 1.67
C GLY A 287 -0.27 0.31 3.08
N MET A 288 -0.43 1.60 3.44
CA MET A 288 -0.94 2.00 4.76
C MET A 288 -2.39 1.55 4.97
N THR A 289 -3.23 1.59 3.94
CA THR A 289 -4.62 1.11 4.01
C THR A 289 -4.70 -0.37 4.35
N VAL A 290 -3.86 -1.20 3.71
CA VAL A 290 -3.80 -2.63 4.03
C VAL A 290 -3.25 -2.83 5.45
N ALA A 291 -2.20 -2.11 5.83
CA ALA A 291 -1.65 -2.21 7.18
C ALA A 291 -2.70 -1.86 8.26
N LEU A 292 -3.43 -0.75 8.12
CA LEU A 292 -4.48 -0.37 9.07
C LEU A 292 -5.66 -1.35 9.07
N SER A 293 -6.04 -1.89 7.91
CA SER A 293 -7.07 -2.93 7.81
C SER A 293 -6.64 -4.23 8.50
N ASP A 294 -5.39 -4.65 8.29
CA ASP A 294 -4.79 -5.82 8.94
C ASP A 294 -4.78 -5.64 10.47
N ILE A 295 -4.54 -4.43 10.96
CA ILE A 295 -4.55 -4.11 12.40
C ILE A 295 -5.94 -4.26 12.99
N VAL A 296 -6.98 -3.81 12.30
CA VAL A 296 -8.37 -4.02 12.73
C VAL A 296 -8.70 -5.50 12.82
N VAL A 297 -8.33 -6.30 11.80
CA VAL A 297 -8.55 -7.75 11.83
C VAL A 297 -7.82 -8.40 13.01
N LEU A 298 -6.55 -8.03 13.23
CA LEU A 298 -5.78 -8.60 14.32
C LEU A 298 -6.33 -8.18 15.69
N ARG A 299 -6.78 -6.92 15.84
CA ARG A 299 -7.46 -6.45 17.06
C ARG A 299 -8.65 -7.33 17.39
N ASP A 300 -9.52 -7.54 16.42
CA ASP A 300 -10.77 -8.25 16.63
C ASP A 300 -10.53 -9.73 16.96
N LEU A 301 -9.50 -10.35 16.37
CA LEU A 301 -9.05 -11.69 16.74
C LEU A 301 -8.45 -11.72 18.16
N LEU A 302 -7.63 -10.74 18.52
CA LEU A 302 -6.97 -10.74 19.82
C LEU A 302 -7.92 -10.36 20.96
N LYS A 303 -8.95 -9.54 20.72
CA LYS A 303 -9.88 -9.05 21.74
C LYS A 303 -10.49 -10.14 22.66
N PRO A 304 -11.02 -11.27 22.15
CA PRO A 304 -11.59 -12.31 23.01
C PRO A 304 -10.57 -13.12 23.82
N LEU A 305 -9.26 -12.87 23.67
CA LEU A 305 -8.22 -13.66 24.33
C LEU A 305 -7.73 -12.96 25.60
N HIS A 306 -7.81 -13.62 26.76
CA HIS A 306 -7.22 -13.11 28.00
C HIS A 306 -5.78 -13.60 28.17
N ASP A 307 -5.53 -14.87 27.81
CA ASP A 307 -4.22 -15.49 27.85
C ASP A 307 -3.63 -15.69 26.43
N LEU A 308 -2.34 -15.44 26.30
CA LEU A 308 -1.55 -15.65 25.08
C LEU A 308 -0.45 -16.70 25.24
N ASN A 309 -0.30 -17.30 26.43
CA ASN A 309 0.81 -18.19 26.75
C ASN A 309 0.74 -19.55 26.04
N ASP A 310 -0.45 -20.04 25.66
CA ASP A 310 -0.59 -21.21 24.78
C ASP A 310 -0.27 -20.83 23.32
N SER A 311 1.01 -20.81 23.01
CA SER A 311 1.52 -20.43 21.69
C SER A 311 0.99 -21.31 20.55
N ALA A 312 0.67 -22.58 20.82
CA ALA A 312 0.18 -23.51 19.80
C ALA A 312 -1.28 -23.24 19.45
N SER A 313 -2.15 -23.14 20.46
CA SER A 313 -3.56 -22.79 20.26
C SER A 313 -3.70 -21.38 19.69
N LEU A 314 -2.89 -20.43 20.17
CA LEU A 314 -2.85 -19.06 19.64
C LEU A 314 -2.44 -19.03 18.16
N CYS A 315 -1.36 -19.74 17.78
CA CYS A 315 -0.90 -19.80 16.38
C CYS A 315 -2.00 -20.35 15.46
N LYS A 316 -2.61 -21.47 15.87
CA LYS A 316 -3.74 -22.05 15.15
C LYS A 316 -4.88 -21.05 15.04
N TYR A 317 -5.28 -20.40 16.13
CA TYR A 317 -6.36 -19.42 16.07
C TYR A 317 -6.01 -18.22 15.14
N LEU A 318 -4.78 -17.73 15.19
CA LEU A 318 -4.32 -16.60 14.38
C LEU A 318 -4.14 -16.91 12.89
N GLU A 319 -4.15 -18.17 12.43
CA GLU A 319 -4.24 -18.46 10.99
C GLU A 319 -5.48 -17.82 10.33
N SER A 320 -6.54 -17.56 11.11
CA SER A 320 -7.74 -16.85 10.67
C SER A 320 -7.40 -15.47 10.10
N PHE A 321 -6.39 -14.79 10.65
CA PHE A 321 -5.90 -13.49 10.17
C PHE A 321 -5.58 -13.52 8.68
N TYR A 322 -4.87 -14.56 8.22
CA TYR A 322 -4.44 -14.69 6.83
C TYR A 322 -5.61 -14.86 5.86
N THR A 323 -6.74 -15.40 6.34
CA THR A 323 -7.96 -15.54 5.53
C THR A 323 -8.80 -14.27 5.59
N LEU A 324 -9.04 -13.72 6.79
CA LEU A 324 -9.90 -12.56 7.01
C LEU A 324 -9.39 -11.30 6.31
N ARG A 325 -8.07 -11.13 6.22
CA ARG A 325 -7.47 -9.99 5.51
C ARG A 325 -7.58 -10.04 3.99
N LYS A 326 -7.78 -11.24 3.41
CA LYS A 326 -7.62 -11.47 1.96
C LYS A 326 -8.51 -10.58 1.10
N PRO A 327 -9.81 -10.36 1.38
CA PRO A 327 -10.65 -9.52 0.53
C PRO A 327 -10.09 -8.11 0.31
N VAL A 328 -9.61 -7.45 1.37
CA VAL A 328 -9.01 -6.10 1.29
C VAL A 328 -7.63 -6.16 0.66
N ALA A 329 -6.74 -7.00 1.21
CA ALA A 329 -5.35 -7.07 0.79
C ALA A 329 -5.24 -7.50 -0.68
N SER A 330 -5.94 -8.55 -1.10
CA SER A 330 -5.85 -9.06 -2.47
C SER A 330 -6.43 -8.09 -3.49
N THR A 331 -7.54 -7.39 -3.17
CA THR A 331 -8.11 -6.38 -4.06
C THR A 331 -7.11 -5.24 -4.31
N ILE A 332 -6.52 -4.70 -3.24
CA ILE A 332 -5.54 -3.60 -3.35
C ILE A 332 -4.25 -4.07 -4.04
N ASN A 333 -3.74 -5.26 -3.71
CA ASN A 333 -2.54 -5.83 -4.33
C ASN A 333 -2.76 -6.08 -5.83
N THR A 334 -3.91 -6.67 -6.18
CA THR A 334 -4.27 -6.98 -7.57
C THR A 334 -4.39 -5.71 -8.39
N LEU A 335 -5.09 -4.70 -7.85
CA LEU A 335 -5.26 -3.43 -8.52
C LEU A 335 -3.92 -2.72 -8.73
N ALA A 336 -3.04 -2.71 -7.72
CA ALA A 336 -1.72 -2.09 -7.81
C ALA A 336 -0.86 -2.72 -8.92
N GLY A 337 -0.77 -4.06 -8.94
CA GLY A 337 0.01 -4.78 -9.94
C GLY A 337 -0.57 -4.66 -11.36
N ALA A 338 -1.90 -4.71 -11.48
CA ALA A 338 -2.59 -4.60 -12.76
C ALA A 338 -2.49 -3.17 -13.34
N LEU A 339 -2.82 -2.14 -12.55
CA LEU A 339 -2.75 -0.75 -13.01
C LEU A 339 -1.33 -0.34 -13.38
N TYR A 340 -0.31 -0.78 -12.62
CA TYR A 340 1.07 -0.49 -13.00
C TYR A 340 1.41 -1.05 -14.39
N LYS A 341 1.05 -2.31 -14.66
CA LYS A 341 1.24 -2.91 -15.99
C LYS A 341 0.45 -2.22 -17.10
N VAL A 342 -0.71 -1.63 -16.79
CA VAL A 342 -1.54 -0.91 -17.76
C VAL A 342 -1.01 0.52 -18.00
N PHE A 343 -0.52 1.20 -16.97
CA PHE A 343 -0.09 2.60 -17.05
C PHE A 343 1.33 2.77 -17.59
N SER A 344 2.20 1.77 -17.45
CA SER A 344 3.50 1.76 -18.09
C SER A 344 3.40 1.54 -19.60
N ALA A 345 4.24 2.24 -20.35
CA ALA A 345 4.36 2.06 -21.79
C ALA A 345 4.81 0.63 -22.13
N SER A 346 4.33 0.13 -23.27
CA SER A 346 4.70 -1.18 -23.79
C SER A 346 4.96 -1.12 -25.30
N PRO A 347 5.95 -1.86 -25.83
CA PRO A 347 6.07 -2.02 -27.28
C PRO A 347 4.94 -2.88 -27.89
N ASP A 348 4.15 -3.57 -27.07
CA ASP A 348 2.99 -4.34 -27.53
C ASP A 348 1.80 -3.40 -27.83
N GLU A 349 1.41 -3.31 -29.10
CA GLU A 349 0.22 -2.57 -29.57
C GLU A 349 -1.02 -2.86 -28.71
N ALA A 350 -1.28 -4.12 -28.33
CA ALA A 350 -2.47 -4.48 -27.56
C ALA A 350 -2.43 -3.93 -26.12
N ARG A 351 -1.24 -3.78 -25.53
CA ARG A 351 -1.07 -3.16 -24.20
C ARG A 351 -1.16 -1.65 -24.26
N GLN A 352 -0.72 -1.03 -25.36
CA GLN A 352 -0.94 0.41 -25.59
C GLN A 352 -2.43 0.71 -25.76
N GLU A 353 -3.16 -0.11 -26.50
CA GLU A 353 -4.61 0.00 -26.60
C GLU A 353 -5.31 -0.20 -25.26
N MET A 354 -4.83 -1.11 -24.41
CA MET A 354 -5.35 -1.26 -23.05
C MET A 354 -5.13 -0.02 -22.17
N ARG A 355 -3.96 0.62 -22.31
CA ARG A 355 -3.61 1.87 -21.63
C ARG A 355 -4.52 3.01 -22.05
N GLU A 356 -4.75 3.16 -23.35
CA GLU A 356 -5.70 4.13 -23.93
C GLU A 356 -7.13 3.86 -23.48
N ALA A 357 -7.58 2.60 -23.59
CA ALA A 357 -8.89 2.15 -23.16
C ALA A 357 -9.12 2.47 -21.68
N CYS A 358 -8.12 2.27 -20.82
CA CYS A 358 -8.23 2.59 -19.41
C CYS A 358 -8.42 4.09 -19.16
N PHE A 359 -7.64 4.95 -19.83
CA PHE A 359 -7.78 6.40 -19.70
C PHE A 359 -9.17 6.88 -20.13
N ASP A 360 -9.65 6.48 -21.31
CA ASP A 360 -10.95 6.95 -21.79
C ASP A 360 -12.12 6.31 -21.04
N TYR A 361 -12.00 5.05 -20.61
CA TYR A 361 -13.02 4.40 -19.77
C TYR A 361 -13.21 5.16 -18.45
N LEU A 362 -12.12 5.54 -17.78
CA LEU A 362 -12.17 6.35 -16.57
C LEU A 362 -12.69 7.77 -16.86
N SER A 363 -12.45 8.28 -18.07
CA SER A 363 -12.94 9.60 -18.50
C SER A 363 -14.45 9.65 -18.76
N LEU A 364 -15.12 8.52 -18.95
CA LEU A 364 -16.58 8.47 -19.14
C LEU A 364 -17.37 8.90 -17.89
N GLY A 365 -16.76 8.89 -16.70
CA GLY A 365 -17.42 9.25 -15.46
C GLY A 365 -18.45 8.20 -14.99
N GLY A 366 -19.27 8.56 -14.00
CA GLY A 366 -20.30 7.67 -13.46
C GLY A 366 -19.73 6.34 -12.97
N ILE A 367 -20.44 5.23 -13.25
CA ILE A 367 -20.00 3.88 -12.82
C ILE A 367 -18.60 3.51 -13.34
N PHE A 368 -18.20 4.05 -14.50
CA PHE A 368 -16.93 3.74 -15.16
C PHE A 368 -15.73 4.34 -14.43
N SER A 369 -15.91 5.46 -13.72
CA SER A 369 -14.88 6.04 -12.83
C SER A 369 -15.09 5.65 -11.36
N THR A 370 -16.34 5.74 -10.87
CA THR A 370 -16.70 5.57 -9.46
C THR A 370 -16.38 4.16 -8.96
N GLY A 371 -16.64 3.13 -9.77
CA GLY A 371 -16.35 1.74 -9.41
C GLY A 371 -14.85 1.47 -9.22
N PRO A 372 -14.00 1.72 -10.24
CA PRO A 372 -12.55 1.59 -10.11
C PRO A 372 -11.94 2.46 -9.01
N VAL A 373 -12.43 3.69 -8.84
CA VAL A 373 -11.93 4.59 -7.80
C VAL A 373 -12.36 4.13 -6.39
N ALA A 374 -13.51 3.46 -6.23
CA ALA A 374 -13.91 2.84 -4.97
C ALA A 374 -13.00 1.67 -4.56
N LEU A 375 -12.51 0.92 -5.54
CA LEU A 375 -11.53 -0.15 -5.34
C LEU A 375 -10.16 0.43 -4.96
N LEU A 376 -9.73 1.46 -5.68
CA LEU A 376 -8.47 2.18 -5.44
C LEU A 376 -8.42 2.81 -4.05
N SER A 377 -9.50 3.45 -3.63
CA SER A 377 -9.60 4.13 -2.34
C SER A 377 -9.74 3.17 -1.16
N GLY A 378 -9.96 1.88 -1.38
CA GLY A 378 -10.24 0.90 -0.34
C GLY A 378 -11.62 1.09 0.33
N LEU A 379 -12.52 1.88 -0.26
CA LEU A 379 -13.90 2.07 0.24
C LEU A 379 -14.81 0.90 -0.11
N ASN A 380 -14.54 0.21 -1.22
CA ASN A 380 -15.28 -0.97 -1.64
C ASN A 380 -14.34 -2.06 -2.19
N PRO A 381 -13.47 -2.66 -1.38
CA PRO A 381 -12.46 -3.60 -1.85
C PRO A 381 -13.08 -4.99 -2.11
N ARG A 382 -13.91 -5.09 -3.16
CA ARG A 382 -14.57 -6.32 -3.59
C ARG A 382 -13.85 -6.97 -4.77
N PRO A 383 -13.26 -8.16 -4.59
CA PRO A 383 -12.54 -8.90 -5.65
C PRO A 383 -13.33 -9.07 -6.95
N LEU A 384 -14.62 -9.39 -6.87
CA LEU A 384 -15.45 -9.58 -8.06
C LEU A 384 -15.66 -8.28 -8.83
N SER A 385 -15.85 -7.16 -8.13
CA SER A 385 -15.98 -5.85 -8.76
C SER A 385 -14.69 -5.45 -9.49
N LEU A 386 -13.52 -5.78 -8.91
CA LEU A 386 -12.23 -5.57 -9.56
C LEU A 386 -12.14 -6.33 -10.89
N VAL A 387 -12.44 -7.63 -10.88
CA VAL A 387 -12.38 -8.46 -12.09
C VAL A 387 -13.36 -7.94 -13.15
N LEU A 388 -14.58 -7.59 -12.76
CA LEU A 388 -15.60 -7.06 -13.67
C LEU A 388 -15.15 -5.75 -14.33
N HIS A 389 -14.66 -4.77 -13.55
CA HIS A 389 -14.18 -3.51 -14.13
C HIS A 389 -12.93 -3.71 -14.99
N PHE A 390 -12.01 -4.60 -14.59
CA PHE A 390 -10.81 -4.88 -15.37
C PHE A 390 -11.15 -5.45 -16.76
N PHE A 391 -12.06 -6.43 -16.83
CA PHE A 391 -12.53 -6.94 -18.12
C PHE A 391 -13.47 -5.97 -18.85
N ALA A 392 -14.21 -5.11 -18.15
CA ALA A 392 -15.01 -4.05 -18.79
C ALA A 392 -14.12 -3.04 -19.54
N VAL A 393 -12.97 -2.65 -18.97
CA VAL A 393 -11.96 -1.85 -19.67
C VAL A 393 -11.45 -2.59 -20.91
N ALA A 394 -11.19 -3.90 -20.80
CA ALA A 394 -10.71 -4.69 -21.92
C ALA A 394 -11.73 -4.79 -23.06
N VAL A 395 -13.00 -5.07 -22.74
CA VAL A 395 -14.12 -5.09 -23.69
C VAL A 395 -14.35 -3.71 -24.31
N TYR A 396 -14.25 -2.64 -23.51
CA TYR A 396 -14.31 -1.27 -24.00
C TYR A 396 -13.18 -0.97 -25.01
N GLY A 397 -11.96 -1.43 -24.72
CA GLY A 397 -10.83 -1.35 -25.66
C GLY A 397 -11.08 -2.08 -26.98
N VAL A 398 -11.66 -3.29 -26.92
CA VAL A 398 -12.09 -4.01 -28.13
C VAL A 398 -13.14 -3.21 -28.91
N GLY A 399 -14.14 -2.65 -28.23
CA GLY A 399 -15.16 -1.81 -28.86
C GLY A 399 -14.57 -0.62 -29.61
N ARG A 400 -13.59 0.06 -29.00
CA ARG A 400 -12.86 1.18 -29.64
C ARG A 400 -12.11 0.77 -30.89
N LEU A 401 -11.52 -0.42 -30.89
CA LEU A 401 -10.79 -0.94 -32.05
C LEU A 401 -11.73 -1.32 -33.20
N LEU A 402 -12.91 -1.85 -32.89
CA LEU A 402 -13.83 -2.38 -33.90
C LEU A 402 -14.78 -1.33 -34.49
N LEU A 403 -14.96 -0.19 -33.81
CA LEU A 403 -15.82 0.89 -34.30
C LEU A 403 -15.04 1.98 -35.07
N PRO A 404 -15.67 2.64 -36.06
CA PRO A 404 -16.97 2.30 -36.65
C PRO A 404 -16.92 1.06 -37.55
N PHE A 405 -15.74 0.71 -38.07
CA PHE A 405 -15.55 -0.42 -38.98
C PHE A 405 -14.46 -1.38 -38.47
N PRO A 406 -14.76 -2.69 -38.37
CA PRO A 406 -13.77 -3.69 -38.01
C PRO A 406 -12.83 -3.97 -39.18
N SER A 407 -11.60 -4.40 -38.88
CA SER A 407 -10.66 -4.94 -39.86
C SER A 407 -9.96 -6.18 -39.28
N PRO A 408 -9.40 -7.08 -40.11
CA PRO A 408 -8.68 -8.25 -39.59
C PRO A 408 -7.55 -7.88 -38.62
N LYS A 409 -6.80 -6.79 -38.89
CA LYS A 409 -5.78 -6.28 -37.97
C LYS A 409 -6.40 -5.83 -36.63
N ARG A 410 -7.49 -5.07 -36.66
CA ARG A 410 -8.17 -4.57 -35.45
C ARG A 410 -8.80 -5.70 -34.63
N LEU A 411 -9.39 -6.70 -35.28
CA LEU A 411 -9.90 -7.92 -34.65
C LEU A 411 -8.76 -8.69 -33.95
N TRP A 412 -7.62 -8.83 -34.62
CA TRP A 412 -6.44 -9.48 -34.05
C TRP A 412 -5.90 -8.74 -32.83
N ILE A 413 -5.78 -7.42 -32.89
CA ILE A 413 -5.37 -6.60 -31.74
C ILE A 413 -6.39 -6.73 -30.60
N GLY A 414 -7.69 -6.71 -30.90
CA GLY A 414 -8.74 -6.91 -29.90
C GLY A 414 -8.64 -8.27 -29.19
N ALA A 415 -8.41 -9.36 -29.94
CA ALA A 415 -8.17 -10.68 -29.37
C ALA A 415 -6.91 -10.71 -28.49
N ARG A 416 -5.82 -10.11 -28.95
CA ARG A 416 -4.59 -9.96 -28.17
C ARG A 416 -4.79 -9.13 -26.91
N LEU A 417 -5.62 -8.08 -26.95
CA LEU A 417 -5.95 -7.25 -25.79
C LEU A 417 -6.60 -8.08 -24.68
N ILE A 418 -7.60 -8.91 -25.02
CA ILE A 418 -8.25 -9.82 -24.06
C ILE A 418 -7.25 -10.85 -23.52
N LEU A 419 -6.37 -11.39 -24.37
CA LEU A 419 -5.33 -12.32 -23.95
C LEU A 419 -4.33 -11.65 -22.99
N SER A 420 -3.88 -10.43 -23.31
CA SER A 420 -3.01 -9.62 -22.46
C SER A 420 -3.67 -9.29 -21.13
N ALA A 421 -4.97 -8.95 -21.14
CA ALA A 421 -5.73 -8.68 -19.91
C ALA A 421 -5.77 -9.92 -19.02
N SER A 422 -6.10 -11.07 -19.60
CA SER A 422 -6.10 -12.37 -18.91
C SER A 422 -4.71 -12.72 -18.35
N GLY A 423 -3.65 -12.48 -19.13
CA GLY A 423 -2.26 -12.71 -18.72
C GLY A 423 -1.76 -11.74 -17.64
N ILE A 424 -2.40 -10.59 -17.45
CA ILE A 424 -2.13 -9.67 -16.33
C ILE A 424 -2.86 -10.15 -15.07
N ILE A 425 -4.16 -10.41 -15.16
CA ILE A 425 -5.02 -10.58 -13.99
C ILE A 425 -4.95 -11.98 -13.37
N PHE A 426 -4.95 -13.05 -14.18
CA PHE A 426 -5.03 -14.41 -13.65
C PHE A 426 -3.79 -14.84 -12.85
N PRO A 427 -2.55 -14.50 -13.25
CA PRO A 427 -1.40 -14.80 -12.41
C PRO A 427 -1.46 -14.10 -11.04
N ILE A 428 -2.00 -12.88 -10.98
CA ILE A 428 -2.12 -12.14 -9.72
C ILE A 428 -3.20 -12.78 -8.83
N ILE A 429 -4.37 -13.13 -9.39
CA ILE A 429 -5.43 -13.86 -8.68
C ILE A 429 -4.91 -15.20 -8.15
N LYS A 430 -4.12 -15.93 -8.96
CA LYS A 430 -3.52 -17.20 -8.54
C LYS A 430 -2.55 -17.00 -7.37
N ALA A 431 -1.71 -15.97 -7.42
CA ALA A 431 -0.79 -15.64 -6.34
C ALA A 431 -1.50 -15.22 -5.04
N GLU A 432 -2.67 -14.60 -5.15
CA GLU A 432 -3.49 -14.23 -3.99
C GLU A 432 -4.36 -15.37 -3.44
N GLY A 433 -4.57 -16.44 -4.21
CA GLY A 433 -5.39 -17.59 -3.84
C GLY A 433 -6.87 -17.39 -4.17
N VAL A 434 -7.35 -18.11 -5.20
CA VAL A 434 -8.72 -17.97 -5.76
C VAL A 434 -9.79 -18.14 -4.68
N ARG A 435 -9.71 -19.23 -3.89
CA ARG A 435 -10.73 -19.54 -2.88
C ARG A 435 -10.73 -18.52 -1.75
N GLN A 436 -9.56 -18.12 -1.27
CA GLN A 436 -9.39 -17.12 -0.21
C GLN A 436 -9.87 -15.73 -0.65
N MET A 437 -9.67 -15.39 -1.93
CA MET A 437 -10.07 -14.12 -2.50
C MET A 437 -11.59 -14.03 -2.72
N PHE A 438 -12.20 -15.01 -3.37
CA PHE A 438 -13.63 -14.93 -3.76
C PHE A 438 -14.59 -15.58 -2.78
N PHE A 439 -14.13 -16.58 -2.03
CA PHE A 439 -14.97 -17.41 -1.16
C PHE A 439 -14.34 -17.61 0.22
N PRO A 440 -13.92 -16.53 0.93
CA PRO A 440 -13.20 -16.64 2.21
C PRO A 440 -14.00 -17.42 3.26
N VAL A 441 -15.34 -17.29 3.27
CA VAL A 441 -16.26 -18.00 4.18
C VAL A 441 -16.17 -19.53 4.04
N THR A 442 -15.70 -20.04 2.91
CA THR A 442 -15.53 -21.49 2.70
C THR A 442 -14.26 -22.05 3.31
N ILE A 443 -13.35 -21.21 3.81
CA ILE A 443 -12.07 -21.63 4.39
C ILE A 443 -12.29 -21.97 5.87
N PRO A 444 -11.91 -23.16 6.36
CA PRO A 444 -12.11 -23.53 7.77
C PRO A 444 -11.49 -22.56 8.77
N ALA A 445 -10.34 -21.95 8.42
CA ALA A 445 -9.69 -20.93 9.24
C ALA A 445 -10.55 -19.68 9.45
N PHE A 446 -11.53 -19.39 8.60
CA PHE A 446 -12.43 -18.25 8.76
C PHE A 446 -13.33 -18.37 10.01
N HIS A 447 -13.65 -19.61 10.42
CA HIS A 447 -14.62 -19.90 11.47
C HIS A 447 -13.97 -20.41 12.77
N ARG A 448 -12.65 -20.25 12.94
CA ARG A 448 -11.98 -20.74 14.16
C ARG A 448 -12.48 -19.95 15.37
N ALA A 449 -12.93 -20.67 16.38
CA ALA A 449 -13.28 -20.09 17.67
C ALA A 449 -12.01 -19.76 18.47
N PRO A 450 -12.05 -18.73 19.34
CA PRO A 450 -10.99 -18.47 20.31
C PRO A 450 -10.65 -19.74 21.13
N PRO A 451 -9.38 -19.96 21.50
CA PRO A 451 -9.03 -20.97 22.49
C PRO A 451 -9.82 -20.76 23.78
N LEU A 452 -10.28 -21.84 24.41
CA LEU A 452 -10.94 -21.78 25.71
C LEU A 452 -9.89 -21.47 26.78
N ASP A 453 -10.17 -20.48 27.65
CA ASP A 453 -9.36 -20.22 28.83
C ASP A 453 -9.32 -21.47 29.70
N ALA A 454 -8.11 -21.88 30.15
CA ALA A 454 -7.92 -23.10 30.92
C ALA A 454 -8.80 -23.16 32.18
N ASP A 455 -9.21 -22.01 32.72
CA ASP A 455 -10.07 -21.87 33.90
C ASP A 455 -11.54 -22.26 33.67
N THR A 456 -12.00 -22.38 32.43
CA THR A 456 -13.36 -22.87 32.12
C THR A 456 -13.49 -24.39 32.06
N LYS A 457 -12.41 -25.14 32.26
CA LYS A 457 -12.46 -26.62 32.32
C LYS A 457 -12.91 -27.19 33.67
N THR A 458 -13.26 -26.34 34.64
CA THR A 458 -13.62 -26.72 36.02
C THR A 458 -14.93 -26.08 36.53
N MET A 459 -15.95 -25.96 35.67
CA MET A 459 -17.33 -25.74 36.12
C MET A 459 -18.28 -26.79 35.56
#